data_AF-A0A968CDU5-F1
#
_entry.id   AF-A0A968CDU5-F1
#
_cell.length_a   1.000
_cell.length_b   1.000
_cell.length_c   1.000
_cell.angle_alpha   90.00
_cell.angle_beta   90.00
_cell.angle_gamma   90.00
#
_symmetry.space_group_name_H-M   'P 1'
#
loop_
_entity.id
_entity.type
_entity.pdbx_description
1 polymer ?
#
loop_
_entity_poly.entity_id
_entity_poly.type
_entity_poly.pdbx_seq_one_letter_code
_entity_poly.pdbx_strand_id
1 'polypeptide(L)' 'NLERALRVGDRLGGHLVSGHVDGIASVDSVERHGEDHRVWLLPPPALLRYIPEKGSVTVAGVSLTVSGVRE' A
#
# COMPACT_ATOMS: atom_id res chain seq x y z
N ASN A 1 2.02 -10.11 -7.54
CA ASN A 1 0.73 -9.71 -8.14
C ASN A 1 0.96 -9.27 -9.58
N LEU A 2 -0.05 -9.41 -10.45
CA LEU A 2 -0.01 -8.96 -11.84
C LEU A 2 -1.28 -8.15 -12.12
N GLU A 3 -1.13 -6.95 -12.64
CA GLU A 3 -2.24 -6.07 -13.03
C GLU A 3 -1.92 -5.45 -14.39
N ARG A 4 -2.91 -5.41 -15.30
CA ARG A 4 -2.73 -4.79 -16.61
C ARG A 4 -2.85 -3.28 -16.49
N ALA A 5 -2.15 -2.56 -17.37
CA ALA A 5 -2.36 -1.13 -17.51
C ALA A 5 -3.85 -0.82 -17.80
N LEU A 6 -4.37 0.19 -17.10
CA LEU A 6 -5.74 0.67 -17.26
C LEU A 6 -5.95 1.22 -18.67
N ARG A 7 -7.02 0.83 -19.35
CA ARG A 7 -7.40 1.45 -20.64
C ARG A 7 -8.23 2.70 -20.40
N VAL A 8 -8.26 3.58 -21.40
CA VAL A 8 -9.16 4.75 -21.37
C VAL A 8 -10.60 4.27 -21.25
N GLY A 9 -11.32 4.75 -20.23
CA GLY A 9 -12.71 4.39 -19.96
C GLY A 9 -12.90 3.18 -19.04
N ASP A 10 -11.84 2.46 -18.67
CA ASP A 10 -11.93 1.40 -17.67
C ASP A 10 -12.22 1.99 -16.27
N ARG A 11 -12.90 1.21 -15.42
CA ARG A 11 -13.23 1.61 -14.05
C ARG A 11 -11.98 1.57 -13.15
N LEU A 12 -11.76 2.65 -12.39
CA LEU A 12 -10.75 2.70 -11.32
C LEU A 12 -11.35 2.25 -9.99
N GLY A 13 -10.95 1.08 -9.49
CA GLY A 13 -11.46 0.49 -8.25
C GLY A 13 -10.69 0.85 -6.97
N GLY A 14 -9.47 1.39 -7.11
CA GLY A 14 -8.60 1.81 -6.01
C GLY A 14 -8.15 3.26 -6.20
N HIS A 15 -6.84 3.50 -6.11
CA HIS A 15 -6.22 4.78 -6.46
C HIS A 15 -5.36 4.65 -7.72
N LEU A 16 -4.86 5.78 -8.23
CA LEU A 16 -3.96 5.78 -9.38
C LEU A 16 -2.60 5.18 -8.99
N VAL A 17 -2.21 4.11 -9.68
CA VAL A 17 -0.92 3.44 -9.51
C VAL A 17 -0.14 3.57 -10.80
N SER A 18 1.00 4.27 -10.75
CA SER A 18 1.84 4.49 -11.94
C SER A 18 2.72 3.30 -12.30
N GLY A 19 2.91 2.37 -11.36
CA GLY A 19 3.86 1.25 -11.47
C GLY A 19 5.31 1.59 -11.13
N HIS A 20 5.63 2.86 -10.84
CA HIS A 20 6.95 3.27 -10.36
C HIS A 20 7.04 3.00 -8.85
N VAL A 21 7.99 2.16 -8.44
CA VAL A 21 8.17 1.80 -7.03
C VAL A 21 9.17 2.76 -6.37
N ASP A 22 8.73 3.48 -5.34
CA ASP A 22 9.56 4.46 -4.62
C ASP A 22 10.56 3.84 -3.63
N GLY A 23 10.32 2.60 -3.20
CA GLY A 23 11.21 1.91 -2.27
C GLY A 23 10.74 0.50 -1.89
N ILE A 24 11.54 -0.15 -1.06
CA ILE A 24 11.27 -1.49 -0.55
C ILE A 24 11.06 -1.40 0.96
N ALA A 25 9.98 -1.99 1.45
CA ALA A 25 9.70 -2.13 2.87
C ALA A 25 9.88 -3.59 3.30
N SER A 26 10.38 -3.82 4.50
CA SER A 26 10.35 -5.15 5.12
C SER A 26 9.06 -5.35 5.90
N VAL A 27 8.59 -6.59 5.99
CA VAL A 27 7.49 -6.96 6.89
C VAL A 27 8.03 -7.06 8.31
N ASP A 28 7.45 -6.27 9.22
CA ASP A 28 7.78 -6.30 10.65
C ASP A 28 6.96 -7.37 11.37
N SER A 29 5.64 -7.31 11.22
CA SER A 29 4.73 -8.30 11.79
C SER A 29 3.50 -8.52 10.92
N VAL A 30 2.91 -9.71 11.07
CA VAL A 30 1.61 -10.07 10.50
C VAL A 30 0.77 -10.65 11.62
N GLU A 31 -0.32 -9.96 11.96
CA GLU A 31 -1.19 -10.31 13.07
C GLU A 31 -2.61 -10.57 12.57
N ARG A 32 -3.24 -11.64 13.04
CA ARG A 32 -4.65 -11.89 12.75
C ARG A 32 -5.51 -10.87 13.51
N HIS A 33 -6.44 -10.23 12.81
CA HIS A 33 -7.35 -9.24 13.37
C HIS A 33 -8.79 -9.58 12.94
N GLY A 34 -9.42 -10.48 13.70
CA GLY A 34 -10.72 -11.05 13.31
C GLY A 34 -10.58 -11.92 12.05
N GLU A 35 -11.34 -11.56 11.01
CA GLU A 35 -11.29 -12.21 9.69
C GLU A 35 -10.17 -11.66 8.79
N ASP A 36 -9.53 -10.55 9.18
CA ASP A 36 -8.48 -9.87 8.41
C ASP A 36 -7.08 -10.13 8.98
N HIS A 37 -6.07 -9.65 8.25
CA HIS A 37 -4.70 -9.56 8.72
C HIS A 37 -4.27 -8.10 8.83
N ARG A 38 -3.63 -7.75 9.94
CA ARG A 38 -2.89 -6.49 10.10
C ARG A 38 -1.43 -6.75 9.81
N VAL A 39 -0.90 -6.03 8.82
CA VAL A 39 0.50 -6.15 8.39
C VAL A 39 1.22 -4.85 8.72
N TRP A 40 2.25 -4.93 9.55
CA TRP A 40 3.14 -3.80 9.82
C TRP A 40 4.34 -3.87 8.88
N LEU A 41 4.65 -2.74 8.25
CA LEU A 41 5.72 -2.60 7.27
C LEU A 41 6.72 -1.56 7.75
N LEU A 42 8.01 -1.79 7.48
CA LEU A 42 9.10 -0.85 7.73
C LEU A 42 9.60 -0.28 6.39
N PRO A 43 8.99 0.81 5.88
CA PRO A 43 9.50 1.48 4.69
C PRO A 43 10.72 2.35 5.02
N PRO A 44 11.47 2.82 4.00
CA PRO A 44 12.50 3.82 4.19
C PRO A 44 11.93 5.08 4.89
N PRO A 45 12.59 5.64 5.91
CA PRO A 45 12.06 6.78 6.67
C PRO A 45 11.68 7.99 5.81
N ALA A 46 12.40 8.22 4.72
CA ALA A 46 12.11 9.29 3.77
C ALA A 46 10.72 9.19 3.11
N LEU A 47 10.12 7.99 3.07
CA LEU A 47 8.80 7.78 2.49
C LEU A 47 7.65 8.04 3.48
N LEU A 48 7.91 8.02 4.79
CA LEU A 48 6.86 8.10 5.82
C LEU A 48 6.01 9.38 5.71
N ARG A 49 6.61 10.50 5.30
CA ARG A 49 5.90 11.77 5.07
C ARG A 49 4.82 11.70 3.98
N TYR A 50 4.82 10.67 3.13
CA TYR A 50 3.86 10.46 2.04
C TYR A 50 2.81 9.40 2.36
N ILE A 51 2.88 8.77 3.54
CA ILE A 51 2.02 7.65 3.94
C ILE A 51 1.19 8.10 5.16
N PRO A 52 0.11 8.88 4.99
CA PRO A 52 -0.73 9.31 6.10
C PRO A 52 -1.73 8.21 6.51
N GLU A 53 -2.19 8.23 7.77
CA GLU A 53 -3.32 7.39 8.17
C GLU A 53 -4.56 7.69 7.31
N LYS A 54 -5.30 6.63 6.95
CA LYS A 54 -6.42 6.63 5.99
C LYS A 54 -6.05 7.06 4.57
N GLY A 55 -4.76 7.27 4.29
CA GLY A 55 -4.24 7.45 2.94
C GLY A 55 -4.25 6.16 2.14
N SER A 56 -4.06 6.30 0.83
CA SER A 56 -3.84 5.18 -0.07
C SER A 56 -2.35 4.87 -0.19
N VAL A 57 -2.01 3.59 -0.26
CA VAL A 57 -0.64 3.11 -0.52
C VAL A 57 -0.72 1.89 -1.44
N THR A 58 0.30 1.68 -2.27
CA THR A 58 0.42 0.46 -3.08
C THR A 58 1.53 -0.41 -2.54
N VAL A 59 1.21 -1.66 -2.20
CA VAL A 59 2.20 -2.67 -1.76
C VAL A 59 2.17 -3.85 -2.72
N ALA A 60 3.29 -4.12 -3.37
CA ALA A 60 3.42 -5.20 -4.36
C ALA A 60 2.30 -5.20 -5.43
N GLY A 61 1.87 -4.01 -5.88
CA GLY A 61 0.81 -3.83 -6.87
C GLY A 61 -0.62 -3.90 -6.32
N VAL A 62 -0.82 -4.00 -5.00
CA VAL A 62 -2.17 -3.98 -4.39
C VAL A 62 -2.42 -2.62 -3.77
N SER A 63 -3.51 -1.97 -4.18
CA SER A 63 -4.01 -0.75 -3.55
C SER A 63 -4.60 -1.05 -2.18
N LEU A 64 -4.06 -0.42 -1.14
CA LEU A 64 -4.47 -0.61 0.26
C LEU A 64 -4.74 0.74 0.93
N THR A 65 -5.54 0.71 1.99
CA THR A 65 -5.75 1.85 2.90
C THR A 65 -4.82 1.72 4.09
N VAL A 66 -4.09 2.79 4.42
CA VAL A 66 -3.22 2.84 5.60
C VAL A 66 -4.10 2.88 6.85
N SER A 67 -4.03 1.84 7.68
CA SER A 67 -4.85 1.74 8.89
C SER A 67 -4.27 2.52 10.08
N GLY A 68 -2.96 2.74 10.10
CA GLY A 68 -2.22 3.50 11.12
C GLY A 68 -0.75 3.68 10.73
N VAL A 69 -0.09 4.64 11.37
CA VAL A 69 1.35 4.91 11.25
C VAL A 69 1.88 5.16 12.65
N ARG A 70 3.03 4.57 12.98
CA ARG A 70 3.70 4.74 14.27
C ARG A 70 5.22 4.82 14.07
N GLU A 71 5.88 5.41 15.06
CA GLU A 71 7.34 5.41 15.19
C GLU A 71 7.87 4.05 15.65
#